data_AF-A0A498BZG1-F1
#
_entry.id   AF-A0A498BZG1-F1
#
_cell.length_a   1.000
_cell.length_b   1.000
_cell.length_c   1.000
_cell.angle_alpha   90.00
_cell.angle_beta   90.00
_cell.angle_gamma   90.00
#
_symmetry.space_group_name_H-M   'P 1'
#
loop_
_entity.id
_entity.type
_entity.pdbx_description
1 polymer ?
#
loop_
_entity_poly.entity_id
_entity_poly.type
_entity_poly.pdbx_seq_one_letter_code
_entity_poly.pdbx_strand_id
1 'polypeptide(L)'
;MRARSLLLYTTLATALAGCASTSGPERSTASAADLYRAGVEALESGERGEAKAKFNGLLEAHPGSGHAGQAKAELAWIAYQAGDMTEARAVSGRLAEQQADHPAVPYALYVRAMAKEHEWEASQDDGPGDQQLARQAFGAYRDVAEHDAESEFAEKALEAMSRLRESVARHELALAEEQLAAGNYEEALDRARYVGEHYPRATSAADAMALQVSALREKGDDEAADQAKQILHLHHPDHQAASP
;
A
#
# COMPACT_ATOMS: atom_id res chain seq x y z
N MET A 1 -71.20 -7.57 30.00
CA MET A 1 -70.27 -7.08 28.95
C MET A 1 -69.32 -5.96 29.38
N ARG A 2 -69.34 -5.45 30.64
CA ARG A 2 -68.46 -4.34 31.08
C ARG A 2 -67.12 -4.75 31.71
N ALA A 3 -66.93 -6.04 32.06
CA ALA A 3 -65.72 -6.52 32.72
C ALA A 3 -64.59 -6.97 31.76
N ARG A 4 -64.90 -7.25 30.48
CA ARG A 4 -63.89 -7.65 29.49
C ARG A 4 -63.14 -6.47 28.86
N SER A 5 -63.72 -5.27 28.85
CA SER A 5 -63.04 -4.06 28.34
C SER A 5 -62.08 -3.41 29.34
N LEU A 6 -62.16 -3.75 30.63
CA LEU A 6 -61.25 -3.23 31.67
C LEU A 6 -59.94 -4.02 31.79
N LEU A 7 -59.94 -5.29 31.35
CA LEU A 7 -58.74 -6.13 31.28
C LEU A 7 -57.86 -5.85 30.06
N LEU A 8 -58.39 -5.20 29.02
CA LEU A 8 -57.60 -4.85 27.82
C LEU A 8 -56.81 -3.53 27.97
N TYR A 9 -57.24 -2.64 28.87
CA TYR A 9 -56.57 -1.34 29.08
C TYR A 9 -55.42 -1.41 30.10
N THR A 10 -55.41 -2.41 30.99
CA THR A 10 -54.36 -2.58 32.00
C THR A 10 -53.11 -3.27 31.44
N THR A 11 -53.23 -4.06 30.37
CA THR A 11 -52.08 -4.69 29.70
C THR A 11 -51.36 -3.80 28.69
N LEU A 12 -51.95 -2.66 28.28
CA LEU A 12 -51.32 -1.74 27.33
C LEU A 12 -50.45 -0.67 28.02
N ALA A 13 -50.59 -0.48 29.34
CA ALA A 13 -49.83 0.52 30.08
C ALA A 13 -48.44 0.06 30.53
N THR A 14 -48.14 -1.25 30.52
CA THR A 14 -46.84 -1.80 30.93
C THR A 14 -45.83 -1.95 29.80
N ALA A 15 -46.20 -1.63 28.56
CA ALA A 15 -45.30 -1.68 27.40
C ALA A 15 -44.46 -0.40 27.19
N LEU A 16 -44.63 0.64 28.03
CA LEU A 16 -43.83 1.88 27.96
C LEU A 16 -42.70 1.98 28.99
N ALA A 17 -42.42 0.92 29.75
CA ALA A 17 -41.13 0.80 30.44
C ALA A 17 -40.04 0.34 29.43
N GLY A 18 -39.90 1.10 28.35
CA GLY A 18 -38.74 1.01 27.47
C GLY A 18 -37.53 1.49 28.24
N CYS A 19 -36.54 0.62 28.39
CA CYS A 19 -35.24 0.89 28.98
C CYS A 19 -34.60 2.12 28.31
N ALA A 20 -34.77 3.29 28.91
CA ALA A 20 -33.83 4.39 28.76
C ALA A 20 -32.57 4.03 29.55
N SER A 21 -31.78 3.07 29.03
CA SER A 21 -30.37 2.95 29.38
C SER A 21 -29.65 4.09 28.66
N THR A 22 -29.80 5.30 29.19
CA THR A 22 -28.94 6.42 28.83
C THR A 22 -27.59 6.20 29.51
N SER A 23 -26.79 5.26 29.00
CA SER A 23 -25.34 5.41 29.10
C SER A 23 -24.97 6.55 28.16
N GLY A 24 -25.10 7.78 28.68
CA GLY A 24 -24.37 8.91 28.09
C GLY A 24 -22.89 8.51 28.01
N PRO A 25 -22.13 9.00 27.01
CA PRO A 25 -20.74 8.59 26.86
C PRO A 25 -20.04 8.82 28.21
N GLU A 26 -19.61 7.73 28.85
CA GLU A 26 -18.69 7.83 29.98
C GLU A 26 -17.52 8.63 29.43
N ARG A 27 -17.36 9.87 29.88
CA ARG A 27 -16.14 10.61 29.62
C ARG A 27 -15.05 9.80 30.31
N SER A 28 -14.35 9.01 29.51
CA SER A 28 -13.21 8.24 29.95
C SER A 28 -12.31 9.17 30.78
N THR A 29 -12.13 8.84 32.06
CA THR A 29 -11.17 9.53 32.93
C THR A 29 -9.73 9.17 32.56
N ALA A 30 -9.54 8.26 31.60
CA ALA A 30 -8.23 7.87 31.12
C ALA A 30 -7.52 9.04 30.46
N SER A 31 -6.23 9.16 30.76
CA SER A 31 -5.37 10.13 30.10
C SER A 31 -5.15 9.77 28.63
N ALA A 32 -4.70 10.74 27.83
CA ALA A 32 -4.30 10.47 26.45
C ALA A 32 -3.21 9.39 26.36
N ALA A 33 -2.27 9.37 27.31
CA ALA A 33 -1.21 8.37 27.37
C ALA A 33 -1.76 6.96 27.68
N ASP A 34 -2.75 6.85 28.58
CA ASP A 34 -3.37 5.57 28.90
C ASP A 34 -4.16 5.00 27.71
N LEU A 35 -4.93 5.85 27.02
CA LEU A 35 -5.65 5.44 25.82
C LEU A 35 -4.70 5.04 24.70
N TYR A 36 -3.61 5.79 24.51
CA TYR A 36 -2.61 5.47 23.50
C TYR A 36 -1.95 4.12 23.80
N ARG A 37 -1.47 3.93 25.03
CA ARG A 37 -0.84 2.69 25.47
C ARG A 37 -1.77 1.48 25.33
N ALA A 38 -3.03 1.62 25.78
CA ALA A 38 -4.03 0.56 25.62
C ALA A 38 -4.31 0.24 24.13
N GLY A 39 -4.28 1.26 23.25
CA GLY A 39 -4.42 1.06 21.81
C GLY A 39 -3.24 0.28 21.21
N VAL A 40 -2.01 0.61 21.62
CA VAL A 40 -0.79 -0.11 21.20
C VAL A 40 -0.81 -1.56 21.71
N GLU A 41 -1.12 -1.78 23.00
CA GLU A 41 -1.23 -3.13 23.59
C GLU A 41 -2.26 -3.99 22.83
N ALA A 42 -3.39 -3.40 22.43
CA ALA A 42 -4.40 -4.08 21.60
C ALA A 42 -3.88 -4.38 20.18
N LEU A 43 -3.13 -3.46 19.55
CA LEU A 43 -2.50 -3.71 18.25
C LEU A 43 -1.50 -4.86 18.30
N GLU A 44 -0.63 -4.87 19.30
CA GLU A 44 0.37 -5.92 19.51
C GLU A 44 -0.27 -7.29 19.75
N SER A 45 -1.45 -7.30 20.38
CA SER A 45 -2.26 -8.50 20.60
C SER A 45 -3.08 -8.93 19.37
N GLY A 46 -3.02 -8.17 18.27
CA GLY A 46 -3.78 -8.42 17.04
C GLY A 46 -5.25 -7.97 17.09
N GLU A 47 -5.67 -7.33 18.18
CA GLU A 47 -7.04 -6.86 18.41
C GLU A 47 -7.29 -5.49 17.75
N ARG A 48 -7.21 -5.45 16.41
CA ARG A 48 -7.30 -4.21 15.61
C ARG A 48 -8.57 -3.39 15.87
N GLY A 49 -9.69 -4.06 16.13
CA GLY A 49 -10.96 -3.40 16.45
C GLY A 49 -10.91 -2.64 17.77
N GLU A 50 -10.34 -3.24 18.81
CA GLU A 50 -10.15 -2.59 20.10
C GLU A 50 -9.13 -1.45 19.98
N ALA A 51 -8.00 -1.69 19.33
CA ALA A 51 -7.01 -0.65 19.06
C ALA A 51 -7.62 0.60 18.39
N LYS A 52 -8.38 0.39 17.32
CA LYS A 52 -9.11 1.45 16.61
C LYS A 52 -10.03 2.23 17.56
N ALA A 53 -10.76 1.53 18.42
CA ALA A 53 -11.63 2.17 19.40
C ALA A 53 -10.84 3.02 20.43
N LYS A 54 -9.69 2.54 20.92
CA LYS A 54 -8.85 3.31 21.85
C LYS A 54 -8.26 4.56 21.20
N PHE A 55 -7.74 4.45 19.97
CA PHE A 55 -7.17 5.61 19.26
C PHE A 55 -8.25 6.64 18.89
N ASN A 56 -9.43 6.21 18.45
CA ASN A 56 -10.55 7.14 18.23
C ASN A 56 -10.99 7.81 19.53
N GLY A 57 -11.13 7.04 20.61
CA GLY A 57 -11.44 7.59 21.94
C GLY A 57 -10.40 8.61 22.42
N LEU A 58 -9.11 8.37 22.12
CA LEU A 58 -8.04 9.35 22.38
C LEU A 58 -8.27 10.64 21.59
N LEU A 59 -8.54 10.55 20.30
CA LEU A 59 -8.74 11.72 19.44
C LEU A 59 -10.00 12.51 19.81
N GLU A 60 -11.06 11.83 20.26
CA GLU A 60 -12.29 12.46 20.72
C GLU A 60 -12.12 13.17 22.08
N ALA A 61 -11.46 12.51 23.03
CA ALA A 61 -11.28 13.04 24.38
C ALA A 61 -10.13 14.06 24.49
N HIS A 62 -9.06 13.85 23.73
CA HIS A 62 -7.79 14.59 23.85
C HIS A 62 -7.19 14.99 22.48
N PRO A 63 -7.92 15.73 21.62
CA PRO A 63 -7.53 16.01 20.23
C PRO A 63 -6.21 16.79 20.06
N GLY A 64 -5.81 17.58 21.07
CA GLY A 64 -4.57 18.37 21.06
C GLY A 64 -3.41 17.72 21.82
N SER A 65 -3.55 16.46 22.26
CA SER A 65 -2.47 15.78 22.99
C SER A 65 -1.28 15.48 22.09
N GLY A 66 -0.08 15.34 22.68
CA GLY A 66 1.11 14.91 21.94
C GLY A 66 1.00 13.50 21.34
N HIS A 67 0.03 12.70 21.80
CA HIS A 67 -0.26 11.37 21.23
C HIS A 67 -1.25 11.41 20.07
N ALA A 68 -1.93 12.54 19.82
CA ALA A 68 -2.97 12.62 18.79
C ALA A 68 -2.41 12.38 17.38
N GLY A 69 -1.23 12.92 17.06
CA GLY A 69 -0.61 12.69 15.75
C GLY A 69 -0.21 11.23 15.56
N GLN A 70 0.39 10.60 16.58
CA GLN A 70 0.73 9.18 16.52
C GLN A 70 -0.52 8.29 16.42
N ALA A 71 -1.57 8.58 17.21
CA ALA A 71 -2.84 7.84 17.13
C ALA A 71 -3.47 7.90 15.73
N LYS A 72 -3.40 9.05 15.03
CA LYS A 72 -3.83 9.15 13.62
C LYS A 72 -2.99 8.27 12.71
N ALA A 73 -1.67 8.22 12.91
CA ALA A 73 -0.80 7.35 12.11
C ALA A 73 -1.12 5.85 12.34
N GLU A 74 -1.37 5.44 13.58
CA GLU A 74 -1.82 4.07 13.90
C GLU A 74 -3.17 3.73 13.24
N LEU A 75 -4.11 4.69 13.21
CA LEU A 75 -5.40 4.49 12.51
C LEU A 75 -5.22 4.30 11.00
N ALA A 76 -4.29 5.02 10.37
CA ALA A 76 -3.95 4.81 8.97
C ALA A 76 -3.38 3.40 8.74
N TRP A 77 -2.51 2.94 9.64
CA TRP A 77 -1.96 1.59 9.58
C TRP A 77 -3.03 0.50 9.78
N ILE A 78 -3.93 0.68 10.75
CA ILE A 78 -5.07 -0.23 10.94
C ILE A 78 -5.93 -0.32 9.68
N ALA A 79 -6.19 0.82 9.02
CA ALA A 79 -6.94 0.84 7.77
C ALA A 79 -6.21 0.08 6.66
N TYR A 80 -4.90 0.30 6.51
CA TYR A 80 -4.06 -0.44 5.55
C TYR A 80 -4.12 -1.95 5.80
N GLN A 81 -3.92 -2.39 7.05
CA GLN A 81 -3.99 -3.81 7.42
C GLN A 81 -5.38 -4.42 7.22
N ALA A 82 -6.43 -3.61 7.23
CA ALA A 82 -7.80 -4.06 6.98
C ALA A 82 -8.15 -4.13 5.48
N GLY A 83 -7.22 -3.76 4.58
CA GLY A 83 -7.48 -3.69 3.15
C GLY A 83 -8.10 -2.36 2.68
N ASP A 84 -8.35 -1.42 3.59
CA ASP A 84 -8.97 -0.13 3.27
C ASP A 84 -7.90 0.90 2.87
N MET A 85 -7.40 0.75 1.64
CA MET A 85 -6.37 1.64 1.08
C MET A 85 -6.85 3.07 0.91
N THR A 86 -8.16 3.28 0.76
CA THR A 86 -8.74 4.62 0.64
C THR A 86 -8.66 5.36 1.97
N GLU A 87 -9.10 4.71 3.06
CA GLU A 87 -9.04 5.30 4.39
C GLU A 87 -7.59 5.46 4.86
N ALA A 88 -6.71 4.47 4.59
CA ALA A 88 -5.29 4.56 4.94
C ALA A 88 -4.63 5.80 4.32
N ARG A 89 -4.85 6.05 3.02
CA ARG A 89 -4.34 7.24 2.33
C ARG A 89 -4.98 8.54 2.82
N ALA A 90 -6.28 8.51 3.12
CA ALA A 90 -7.00 9.70 3.58
C ALA A 90 -6.54 10.14 4.98
N VAL A 91 -6.39 9.21 5.93
CA VAL A 91 -5.95 9.49 7.30
C VAL A 91 -4.50 9.97 7.33
N SER A 92 -3.61 9.26 6.63
CA SER A 92 -2.19 9.62 6.55
C SER A 92 -1.97 10.98 5.87
N GLY A 93 -2.65 11.24 4.75
CA GLY A 93 -2.59 12.52 4.05
C GLY A 93 -3.03 13.69 4.92
N ARG A 94 -4.18 13.55 5.61
CA ARG A 94 -4.67 14.59 6.53
C ARG A 94 -3.70 14.87 7.66
N LEU A 95 -3.04 13.86 8.22
CA LEU A 95 -2.02 14.06 9.27
C LEU A 95 -0.85 14.89 8.74
N ALA A 96 -0.30 14.52 7.58
CA ALA A 96 0.82 15.23 6.96
C ALA A 96 0.45 16.69 6.59
N GLU A 97 -0.77 16.94 6.11
CA GLU A 97 -1.24 18.28 5.77
C GLU A 97 -1.49 19.16 7.01
N GLN A 98 -2.06 18.59 8.08
CA GLN A 98 -2.46 19.35 9.27
C GLN A 98 -1.31 19.56 10.26
N GLN A 99 -0.34 18.65 10.30
CA GLN A 99 0.70 18.60 11.33
C GLN A 99 2.04 18.20 10.71
N ALA A 100 2.47 18.89 9.64
CA ALA A 100 3.64 18.54 8.83
C ALA A 100 4.93 18.27 9.64
N ASP A 101 5.18 19.01 10.72
CA ASP A 101 6.38 18.87 11.56
C ASP A 101 6.24 17.80 12.66
N HIS A 102 5.12 17.06 12.71
CA HIS A 102 4.89 16.07 13.75
C HIS A 102 5.77 14.83 13.54
N PRO A 103 6.42 14.26 14.58
CA PRO A 103 7.31 13.10 14.45
C PRO A 103 6.68 11.83 13.85
N ALA A 104 5.34 11.77 13.82
CA ALA A 104 4.58 10.67 13.24
C ALA A 104 4.38 10.79 11.71
N VAL A 105 4.71 11.93 11.09
CA VAL A 105 4.48 12.18 9.66
C VAL A 105 5.30 11.25 8.77
N PRO A 106 6.61 11.01 9.00
CA PRO A 106 7.37 10.05 8.18
C PRO A 106 6.72 8.66 8.16
N TYR A 107 6.27 8.17 9.32
CA TYR A 107 5.55 6.90 9.43
C TYR A 107 4.23 6.92 8.64
N ALA A 108 3.42 7.96 8.80
CA ALA A 108 2.14 8.06 8.11
C ALA A 108 2.30 8.17 6.58
N LEU A 109 3.29 8.93 6.10
CA LEU A 109 3.62 9.01 4.67
C LEU A 109 4.07 7.63 4.14
N TYR A 110 4.82 6.87 4.92
CA TYR A 110 5.20 5.51 4.55
C TYR A 110 3.98 4.58 4.42
N VAL A 111 3.01 4.68 5.34
CA VAL A 111 1.71 3.96 5.22
C VAL A 111 0.95 4.38 3.97
N ARG A 112 0.94 5.68 3.64
CA ARG A 112 0.33 6.19 2.41
C ARG A 112 0.98 5.60 1.16
N ALA A 113 2.30 5.46 1.16
CA ALA A 113 3.06 4.90 0.05
C ALA A 113 2.79 3.39 -0.12
N MET A 114 2.79 2.62 0.97
CA MET A 114 2.39 1.21 0.95
C MET A 114 0.96 1.01 0.42
N ALA A 115 0.02 1.87 0.80
CA ALA A 115 -1.35 1.80 0.30
C ALA A 115 -1.45 2.08 -1.21
N LYS A 116 -0.57 2.94 -1.76
CA LYS A 116 -0.50 3.18 -3.21
C LYS A 116 0.19 2.05 -3.96
N GLU A 117 1.22 1.44 -3.36
CA GLU A 117 1.86 0.24 -3.92
C GLU A 117 0.86 -0.90 -4.03
N HIS A 118 0.04 -1.13 -2.99
CA HIS A 118 -1.01 -2.14 -3.03
C HIS A 118 -2.04 -1.90 -4.16
N GLU A 119 -2.38 -0.64 -4.47
CA GLU A 119 -3.26 -0.34 -5.62
C GLU A 119 -2.61 -0.76 -6.95
N TRP A 120 -1.30 -0.58 -7.10
CA TRP A 120 -0.57 -1.08 -8.26
C TRP A 120 -0.50 -2.60 -8.29
N GLU A 121 -0.22 -3.25 -7.15
CA GLU A 121 -0.21 -4.72 -7.04
C GLU A 121 -1.55 -5.31 -7.47
N ALA A 122 -2.66 -4.80 -6.95
CA ALA A 122 -4.00 -5.25 -7.32
C ALA A 122 -4.33 -5.03 -8.81
N SER A 123 -3.72 -4.04 -9.46
CA SER A 123 -3.95 -3.79 -10.89
C SER A 123 -3.29 -4.83 -11.82
N GLN A 124 -2.36 -5.64 -11.31
CA GLN A 124 -1.68 -6.67 -12.09
C GLN A 124 -2.55 -7.91 -12.33
N ASP A 125 -3.57 -8.14 -11.50
CA ASP A 125 -4.48 -9.28 -11.63
C ASP A 125 -5.22 -9.29 -12.98
N ASP A 126 -5.40 -8.13 -13.60
CA ASP A 126 -6.11 -7.94 -14.88
C ASP A 126 -5.17 -7.72 -16.09
N GLY A 127 -3.86 -8.02 -15.96
CA GLY A 127 -2.90 -7.99 -17.08
C GLY A 127 -1.62 -7.19 -16.78
N PRO A 128 -1.22 -6.20 -17.62
CA PRO A 128 0.08 -5.54 -17.50
C PRO A 128 0.27 -4.67 -16.25
N GLY A 129 -0.77 -4.48 -15.43
CA GLY A 129 -0.75 -3.54 -14.32
C GLY A 129 -0.83 -2.09 -14.79
N ASP A 130 -1.39 -1.23 -13.96
CA ASP A 130 -1.47 0.20 -14.25
C ASP A 130 -0.14 0.89 -13.93
N GLN A 131 0.65 1.18 -14.97
CA GLN A 131 1.93 1.88 -14.87
C GLN A 131 1.80 3.27 -14.22
N GLN A 132 0.62 3.92 -14.29
CA GLN A 132 0.38 5.17 -13.58
C GLN A 132 0.30 4.95 -12.07
N LEU A 133 -0.26 3.83 -11.61
CA LEU A 133 -0.28 3.47 -10.18
C LEU A 133 1.14 3.17 -9.68
N ALA A 134 1.96 2.44 -10.45
CA ALA A 134 3.37 2.21 -10.12
C ALA A 134 4.13 3.53 -9.92
N ARG A 135 3.98 4.49 -10.87
CA ARG A 135 4.60 5.82 -10.77
C ARG A 135 4.10 6.61 -9.55
N GLN A 136 2.82 6.50 -9.23
CA GLN A 136 2.25 7.15 -8.04
C GLN A 136 2.79 6.56 -6.74
N ALA A 137 2.93 5.23 -6.65
CA ALA A 137 3.52 4.56 -5.50
C ALA A 137 5.00 4.95 -5.32
N PHE A 138 5.76 4.94 -6.42
CA PHE A 138 7.16 5.39 -6.43
C PHE A 138 7.29 6.85 -5.97
N GLY A 139 6.43 7.74 -6.49
CA GLY A 139 6.38 9.14 -6.07
C GLY A 139 6.07 9.28 -4.59
N ALA A 140 5.15 8.49 -4.04
CA ALA A 140 4.82 8.54 -2.62
C ALA A 140 5.98 8.07 -1.73
N TYR A 141 6.73 7.03 -2.13
CA TYR A 141 7.95 6.66 -1.40
C TYR A 141 9.05 7.71 -1.52
N ARG A 142 9.20 8.35 -2.69
CA ARG A 142 10.12 9.48 -2.83
C ARG A 142 9.75 10.61 -1.88
N ASP A 143 8.46 10.94 -1.76
CA ASP A 143 8.00 11.98 -0.83
C ASP A 143 8.36 11.64 0.63
N VAL A 144 8.34 10.36 1.03
CA VAL A 144 8.84 9.91 2.36
C VAL A 144 10.33 10.19 2.52
N ALA A 145 11.13 9.78 1.54
CA ALA A 145 12.59 9.92 1.58
C ALA A 145 13.05 11.40 1.53
N GLU A 146 12.30 12.26 0.84
CA GLU A 146 12.58 13.69 0.73
C GLU A 146 12.06 14.50 1.94
N HIS A 147 11.03 14.02 2.63
CA HIS A 147 10.43 14.74 3.77
C HIS A 147 11.36 14.80 4.98
N ASP A 148 11.92 13.67 5.39
CA ASP A 148 12.91 13.59 6.48
C ASP A 148 13.96 12.51 6.17
N ALA A 149 15.04 12.94 5.53
CA ALA A 149 16.12 12.07 5.06
C ALA A 149 16.91 11.37 6.19
N GLU A 150 16.82 11.86 7.44
CA GLU A 150 17.48 11.24 8.59
C GLU A 150 16.60 10.21 9.31
N SER A 151 15.32 10.13 8.95
CA SER A 151 14.38 9.17 9.55
C SER A 151 14.64 7.73 9.10
N GLU A 152 14.32 6.76 9.96
CA GLU A 152 14.33 5.34 9.59
C GLU A 152 13.39 5.02 8.40
N PHE A 153 12.37 5.87 8.18
CA PHE A 153 11.41 5.71 7.10
C PHE A 153 11.97 6.16 5.75
N ALA A 154 12.95 7.07 5.72
CA ALA A 154 13.63 7.42 4.48
C ALA A 154 14.43 6.24 3.93
N GLU A 155 15.20 5.54 4.77
CA GLU A 155 15.92 4.32 4.36
C GLU A 155 14.95 3.24 3.87
N LYS A 156 13.89 2.97 4.64
CA LYS A 156 12.83 2.02 4.24
C LYS A 156 12.17 2.40 2.92
N ALA A 157 11.94 3.69 2.68
CA ALA A 157 11.34 4.18 1.44
C ALA A 157 12.28 4.01 0.24
N LEU A 158 13.58 4.29 0.40
CA LEU A 158 14.58 4.06 -0.66
C LEU A 158 14.71 2.57 -1.02
N GLU A 159 14.64 1.70 -0.02
CA GLU A 159 14.58 0.24 -0.24
C GLU A 159 13.31 -0.14 -0.98
N ALA A 160 12.14 0.35 -0.52
CA ALA A 160 10.85 0.09 -1.17
C ALA A 160 10.81 0.59 -2.62
N MET A 161 11.39 1.75 -2.92
CA MET A 161 11.54 2.27 -4.28
C MET A 161 12.35 1.34 -5.18
N SER A 162 13.39 0.72 -4.64
CA SER A 162 14.23 -0.24 -5.36
C SER A 162 13.48 -1.55 -5.60
N ARG A 163 12.77 -2.05 -4.59
CA ARG A 163 11.90 -3.24 -4.72
C ARG A 163 10.75 -3.02 -5.70
N LEU A 164 10.11 -1.86 -5.67
CA LEU A 164 9.02 -1.52 -6.57
C LEU A 164 9.51 -1.48 -8.03
N ARG A 165 10.66 -0.86 -8.30
CA ARG A 165 11.28 -0.86 -9.64
C ARG A 165 11.55 -2.27 -10.15
N GLU A 166 12.14 -3.10 -9.29
CA GLU A 166 12.36 -4.52 -9.61
C GLU A 166 11.05 -5.25 -9.86
N SER A 167 10.02 -5.00 -9.05
CA SER A 167 8.72 -5.65 -9.21
C SER A 167 8.03 -5.27 -10.51
N VAL A 168 8.07 -4.00 -10.91
CA VAL A 168 7.54 -3.57 -12.20
C VAL A 168 8.33 -4.17 -13.36
N ALA A 169 9.66 -4.16 -13.28
CA ALA A 169 10.54 -4.73 -14.32
C ALA A 169 10.28 -6.23 -14.50
N ARG A 170 10.18 -6.97 -13.40
CA ARG A 170 9.90 -8.41 -13.39
C ARG A 170 8.51 -8.75 -13.94
N HIS A 171 7.50 -7.94 -13.64
CA HIS A 171 6.15 -8.14 -14.19
C HIS A 171 6.14 -7.96 -15.72
N GLU A 172 6.76 -6.90 -16.22
CA GLU A 172 6.87 -6.66 -17.68
C GLU A 172 7.72 -7.73 -18.37
N LEU A 173 8.77 -8.23 -17.72
CA LEU A 173 9.54 -9.36 -18.21
C LEU A 173 8.70 -10.63 -18.31
N ALA A 174 7.91 -10.97 -17.28
CA ALA A 174 7.04 -12.14 -17.30
C ALA A 174 6.02 -12.06 -18.47
N LEU A 175 5.45 -10.89 -18.71
CA LEU A 175 4.56 -10.67 -19.86
C LEU A 175 5.31 -10.80 -21.18
N ALA A 176 6.56 -10.33 -21.26
CA ALA A 176 7.39 -10.53 -22.45
C ALA A 176 7.67 -12.02 -22.70
N GLU A 177 7.92 -12.81 -21.65
CA GLU A 177 8.11 -14.26 -21.72
C GLU A 177 6.85 -14.98 -22.21
N GLU A 178 5.68 -14.60 -21.70
CA GLU A 178 4.39 -15.13 -22.16
C GLU A 178 4.15 -14.84 -23.65
N GLN A 179 4.47 -13.64 -24.12
CA GLN A 179 4.30 -13.24 -25.52
C GLN A 179 5.31 -13.94 -26.43
N LEU A 180 6.55 -14.12 -25.97
CA LEU A 180 7.56 -14.91 -26.67
C LEU A 180 7.10 -16.36 -26.84
N ALA A 181 6.64 -16.99 -25.75
CA ALA A 181 6.13 -18.35 -25.78
C ALA A 181 4.89 -18.51 -26.68
N ALA A 182 4.09 -17.46 -26.85
CA ALA A 182 2.96 -17.41 -27.77
C ALA A 182 3.36 -17.14 -29.25
N GLY A 183 4.64 -16.86 -29.53
CA GLY A 183 5.13 -16.49 -30.86
C GLY A 183 4.86 -15.04 -31.26
N ASN A 184 4.43 -14.20 -30.31
CA ASN A 184 4.15 -12.78 -30.52
C ASN A 184 5.44 -11.95 -30.34
N TYR A 185 6.43 -12.16 -31.21
CA TYR A 185 7.79 -11.65 -31.03
C TYR A 185 7.90 -10.12 -30.94
N GLU A 186 7.08 -9.36 -31.66
CA GLU A 186 7.11 -7.89 -31.59
C GLU A 186 6.64 -7.38 -30.23
N GLU A 187 5.56 -7.95 -29.69
CA GLU A 187 5.05 -7.58 -28.37
C GLU A 187 6.06 -7.98 -27.28
N ALA A 188 6.66 -9.16 -27.39
CA ALA A 188 7.72 -9.59 -26.49
C ALA A 188 8.92 -8.62 -26.50
N LEU A 189 9.34 -8.18 -27.69
CA LEU A 189 10.41 -7.19 -27.86
C LEU A 189 10.06 -5.84 -27.26
N ASP A 190 8.86 -5.33 -27.50
CA ASP A 190 8.45 -4.01 -27.01
C ASP A 190 8.41 -3.98 -25.49
N ARG A 191 7.92 -5.05 -24.85
CA ARG A 191 7.93 -5.18 -23.37
C ARG A 191 9.34 -5.31 -22.81
N ALA A 192 10.19 -6.13 -23.42
CA ALA A 192 11.56 -6.27 -22.96
C ALA A 192 12.39 -4.99 -23.15
N ARG A 193 12.13 -4.21 -24.21
CA ARG A 193 12.71 -2.87 -24.41
C ARG A 193 12.22 -1.90 -23.35
N TYR A 194 10.92 -1.93 -23.04
CA TYR A 194 10.35 -1.10 -21.99
C TYR A 194 11.08 -1.29 -20.66
N VAL A 195 11.39 -2.53 -20.27
CA VAL A 195 12.19 -2.82 -19.07
C VAL A 195 13.58 -2.18 -19.14
N GLY A 196 14.32 -2.38 -20.23
CA GLY A 196 15.66 -1.82 -20.39
C GLY A 196 15.69 -0.29 -20.39
N GLU A 197 14.68 0.35 -20.97
CA GLU A 197 14.58 1.81 -21.07
C GLU A 197 14.15 2.47 -19.76
N HIS A 198 13.17 1.90 -19.06
CA HIS A 198 12.54 2.52 -17.90
C HIS A 198 13.10 2.03 -16.57
N TYR A 199 13.63 0.81 -16.55
CA TYR A 199 14.14 0.15 -15.34
C TYR A 199 15.58 -0.40 -15.52
N PRO A 200 16.54 0.37 -16.07
CA PRO A 200 17.89 -0.12 -16.35
C PRO A 200 18.71 -0.53 -15.12
N ARG A 201 18.23 -0.21 -13.91
CA ARG A 201 18.85 -0.60 -12.63
C ARG A 201 18.13 -1.75 -11.94
N ALA A 202 17.05 -2.26 -12.52
CA ALA A 202 16.41 -3.48 -12.03
C ALA A 202 17.32 -4.67 -12.34
N THR A 203 17.23 -5.70 -11.50
CA THR A 203 17.97 -6.95 -11.73
C THR A 203 17.45 -7.63 -12.98
N SER A 204 16.13 -7.60 -13.22
CA SER A 204 15.48 -8.12 -14.43
C SER A 204 15.87 -7.41 -15.74
N ALA A 205 16.61 -6.30 -15.71
CA ALA A 205 16.99 -5.60 -16.93
C ALA A 205 17.91 -6.45 -17.83
N ALA A 206 18.81 -7.22 -17.23
CA ALA A 206 19.69 -8.11 -17.97
C ALA A 206 18.92 -9.27 -18.62
N ASP A 207 17.98 -9.87 -17.88
CA ASP A 207 17.11 -10.92 -18.39
C ASP A 207 16.21 -10.41 -19.52
N ALA A 208 15.69 -9.18 -19.41
CA ALA A 208 14.93 -8.54 -20.49
C ALA A 208 15.78 -8.33 -21.75
N MET A 209 17.02 -7.88 -21.62
CA MET A 209 17.94 -7.79 -22.77
C MET A 209 18.22 -9.17 -23.39
N ALA A 210 18.36 -10.22 -22.58
CA ALA A 210 18.51 -11.58 -23.07
C ALA A 210 17.24 -12.08 -23.81
N LEU A 211 16.06 -11.73 -23.30
CA LEU A 211 14.80 -12.05 -23.97
C LEU A 211 14.71 -11.38 -25.35
N GLN A 212 15.18 -10.13 -25.49
CA GLN A 212 15.23 -9.48 -26.81
C GLN A 212 16.08 -10.28 -27.80
N VAL A 213 17.23 -10.84 -27.37
CA VAL A 213 18.06 -11.71 -28.20
C VAL A 213 17.27 -12.93 -28.64
N SER A 214 16.62 -13.63 -27.71
CA SER A 214 15.81 -14.82 -28.01
C SER A 214 14.67 -14.51 -28.97
N ALA A 215 13.90 -13.45 -28.71
CA ALA A 215 12.79 -13.03 -29.55
C ALA A 215 13.23 -12.69 -30.98
N LEU A 216 14.36 -12.01 -31.16
CA LEU A 216 14.91 -11.71 -32.49
C LEU A 216 15.37 -12.97 -33.23
N ARG A 217 16.02 -13.91 -32.53
CA ARG A 217 16.40 -15.21 -33.10
C ARG A 217 15.19 -16.02 -33.55
N GLU A 218 14.18 -16.13 -32.71
CA GLU A 218 12.96 -16.89 -33.02
C GLU A 218 12.13 -16.24 -34.14
N LYS A 219 12.19 -14.90 -34.25
CA LYS A 219 11.63 -14.14 -35.37
C LYS A 219 12.41 -14.32 -36.68
N GLY A 220 13.65 -14.81 -36.62
CA GLY A 220 14.54 -15.00 -37.77
C GLY A 220 15.37 -13.77 -38.16
N ASP A 221 15.50 -12.79 -37.26
CA ASP A 221 16.33 -11.60 -37.45
C ASP A 221 17.69 -11.77 -36.74
N ASP A 222 18.53 -12.61 -37.34
CA ASP A 222 19.84 -12.98 -36.78
C ASP A 222 20.79 -11.79 -36.62
N GLU A 223 20.75 -10.83 -37.55
CA GLU A 223 21.59 -9.63 -37.50
C GLU A 223 21.23 -8.75 -36.31
N ALA A 224 19.93 -8.47 -36.11
CA ALA A 224 19.48 -7.70 -34.96
C ALA A 224 19.73 -8.45 -33.65
N ALA A 225 19.57 -9.78 -33.63
CA ALA A 225 19.85 -10.60 -32.46
C ALA A 225 21.34 -10.51 -32.05
N ASP A 226 22.27 -10.56 -33.01
CA ASP A 226 23.70 -10.40 -32.76
C ASP A 226 24.04 -9.01 -32.20
N GLN A 227 23.40 -7.96 -32.73
CA GLN A 227 23.56 -6.60 -32.19
C GLN A 227 23.03 -6.50 -30.76
N ALA A 228 21.84 -7.05 -30.48
CA ALA A 228 21.27 -7.07 -29.13
C ALA A 228 22.17 -7.86 -28.15
N LYS A 229 22.75 -8.98 -28.60
CA LYS A 229 23.69 -9.78 -27.81
C LYS A 229 24.95 -9.00 -27.46
N GLN A 230 25.49 -8.19 -28.38
CA GLN A 230 26.63 -7.32 -28.12
C GLN A 230 26.31 -6.23 -27.07
N ILE A 231 25.12 -5.64 -27.14
CA ILE A 231 24.66 -4.66 -26.14
C ILE A 231 24.52 -5.34 -24.76
N LEU A 232 23.90 -6.52 -24.71
CA LEU A 232 23.81 -7.31 -23.48
C LEU A 232 25.21 -7.60 -22.90
N HIS A 233 26.16 -8.02 -23.73
CA HIS A 233 27.54 -8.27 -23.30
C HIS A 233 28.25 -7.02 -22.78
N LEU A 234 28.01 -5.85 -23.40
CA LEU A 234 28.60 -4.59 -22.96
C LEU A 234 28.09 -4.14 -21.58
N HIS A 235 26.81 -4.33 -21.30
CA HIS A 235 26.18 -3.86 -20.06
C HIS A 235 26.14 -4.91 -18.94
N HIS A 236 26.05 -6.19 -19.29
CA HIS A 236 25.91 -7.33 -18.38
C HIS A 236 26.79 -8.51 -18.81
N PRO A 237 28.12 -8.37 -18.77
CA PRO A 237 29.05 -9.38 -19.28
C PRO A 237 28.96 -10.73 -18.55
N ASP A 238 28.55 -10.72 -17.27
CA ASP A 238 28.42 -11.93 -16.44
C ASP A 238 27.10 -12.69 -16.67
N HIS A 239 26.19 -12.14 -17.49
CA HIS A 239 24.90 -12.77 -17.77
C HIS A 239 25.08 -14.02 -18.65
N GLN A 240 24.37 -15.12 -18.35
CA GLN A 240 24.55 -16.40 -19.07
C GLN A 240 24.35 -16.26 -20.59
N ALA A 241 23.33 -15.51 -21.00
CA ALA A 241 23.04 -15.25 -22.43
C ALA A 241 24.04 -14.29 -23.13
N ALA A 242 24.92 -13.63 -22.37
CA ALA A 242 25.98 -12.76 -22.89
C ALA A 242 27.23 -13.54 -23.34
N SER A 243 27.29 -14.85 -23.07
CA SER A 243 28.44 -15.69 -23.42
C SER A 243 28.56 -15.87 -24.95
N PRO A 244 29.80 -15.94 -25.51
CA PRO A 244 30.05 -16.06 -26.94
C PRO A 244 29.28 -17.19 -27.62
#